data_AF-A0A522GCI1-F1
#
_entry.id   AF-A0A522GCI1-F1
#
_cell.length_a   1.000
_cell.length_b   1.000
_cell.length_c   1.000
_cell.angle_alpha   90.00
_cell.angle_beta   90.00
_cell.angle_gamma   90.00
#
_symmetry.space_group_name_H-M   'P 1'
#
loop_
_entity.id
_entity.type
_entity.pdbx_description
1 polymer ?
#
loop_
_entity_poly.entity_id
_entity_poly.type
_entity_poly.pdbx_seq_one_letter_code
_entity_poly.pdbx_strand_id
1 'polypeptide(L)'
;MEDSPHPGLRRVEEALQLIKRTDRIQYARIIRHLRRIWVNIISNASACYRHSLNACVLDERFVVAETTTLERIAEAIVHEATHARLEAWGIHYDEKLRPRIEAICVRRELAFARRLSDDAQSEKLKRTADWVAANPDYFSNKNFYDRHYQGSIDALHFLGTPDWLVRVIVKLRPRRARNFSH
;
A
#
# COMPACT_ATOMS: atom_id res chain seq x y z
N MET A 1 -16.27 -13.61 16.97
CA MET A 1 -14.79 -13.48 17.00
C MET A 1 -14.26 -14.53 16.06
N GLU A 2 -13.54 -14.12 15.02
CA GLU A 2 -13.07 -15.03 13.98
C GLU A 2 -11.80 -15.73 14.49
N ASP A 3 -11.94 -17.01 14.83
CA ASP A 3 -10.88 -17.88 15.37
C ASP A 3 -10.05 -18.52 14.23
N SER A 4 -9.69 -17.70 13.23
CA SER A 4 -9.02 -18.18 12.01
C SER A 4 -7.51 -17.89 12.07
N PRO A 5 -6.63 -18.84 11.69
CA PRO A 5 -5.17 -18.68 11.69
C PRO A 5 -4.62 -17.58 10.75
N HIS A 6 -5.51 -16.85 10.07
CA HIS A 6 -5.20 -15.78 9.13
C HIS A 6 -6.20 -14.63 9.29
N PRO A 7 -5.94 -13.68 10.20
CA PRO A 7 -6.85 -12.56 10.45
C PRO A 7 -7.05 -11.73 9.17
N GLY A 8 -8.30 -11.37 8.87
CA GLY A 8 -8.64 -10.44 7.79
C GLY A 8 -8.75 -11.00 6.37
N LEU A 9 -8.40 -12.28 6.11
CA LEU A 9 -8.52 -12.84 4.75
C LEU A 9 -9.96 -12.81 4.21
N ARG A 10 -10.96 -13.04 5.07
CA ARG A 10 -12.38 -12.92 4.68
C ARG A 10 -12.70 -11.52 4.15
N ARG A 11 -12.22 -10.48 4.83
CA ARG A 11 -12.43 -9.08 4.42
C ARG A 11 -11.73 -8.78 3.09
N VAL A 12 -10.55 -9.36 2.86
CA VAL A 12 -9.85 -9.27 1.57
C VAL A 12 -10.65 -9.94 0.45
N GLU A 13 -11.22 -11.12 0.70
CA GLU A 13 -12.10 -11.80 -0.26
C GLU A 13 -13.35 -10.96 -0.55
N GLU A 14 -14.00 -10.43 0.48
CA GLU A 14 -15.17 -9.56 0.33
C GLU A 14 -14.85 -8.30 -0.49
N ALA A 15 -13.69 -7.69 -0.26
CA ALA A 15 -13.20 -6.56 -1.04
C ALA A 15 -12.94 -6.93 -2.52
N LEU A 16 -12.37 -8.12 -2.79
CA LEU A 16 -12.20 -8.62 -4.16
C LEU A 16 -13.56 -8.85 -4.84
N GLN A 17 -14.54 -9.38 -4.12
CA GLN A 17 -15.90 -9.55 -4.63
C GLN A 17 -16.58 -8.20 -4.89
N LEU A 18 -16.36 -7.20 -4.03
CA LEU A 18 -16.82 -5.84 -4.27
C LEU A 18 -16.23 -5.27 -5.57
N ILE A 19 -14.91 -5.39 -5.78
CA ILE A 19 -14.27 -4.96 -7.03
C ILE A 19 -14.88 -5.68 -8.24
N LYS A 20 -15.08 -7.01 -8.14
CA LYS A 20 -15.67 -7.82 -9.23
C LYS A 20 -17.07 -7.34 -9.61
N ARG A 21 -17.90 -6.97 -8.64
CA ARG A 21 -19.27 -6.48 -8.88
C ARG A 21 -19.27 -5.07 -9.47
N THR A 22 -18.38 -4.19 -8.99
CA THR A 22 -18.37 -2.77 -9.33
C THR A 22 -17.58 -2.45 -10.61
N ASP A 23 -16.41 -3.06 -10.80
CA ASP A 23 -15.53 -2.82 -11.95
C ASP A 23 -14.86 -4.13 -12.41
N ARG A 24 -15.58 -4.86 -13.27
CA ARG A 24 -15.11 -6.12 -13.85
C ARG A 24 -13.79 -5.99 -14.62
N ILE A 25 -13.53 -4.83 -15.23
CA ILE A 25 -12.29 -4.59 -15.97
C ILE A 25 -11.12 -4.48 -14.99
N GLN A 26 -11.31 -3.78 -13.86
CA GLN A 26 -10.31 -3.74 -12.79
C GLN A 26 -10.07 -5.08 -12.17
N TYR A 27 -11.14 -5.83 -11.90
CA TYR A 27 -11.01 -7.18 -11.38
C TYR A 27 -10.18 -8.07 -12.31
N ALA A 28 -10.44 -8.03 -13.63
CA ALA A 28 -9.65 -8.78 -14.60
C ALA A 28 -8.17 -8.35 -14.61
N ARG A 29 -7.88 -7.06 -14.43
CA ARG A 29 -6.50 -6.55 -14.32
C ARG A 29 -5.81 -7.03 -13.05
N ILE A 30 -6.51 -7.05 -11.92
CA ILE A 30 -5.99 -7.60 -10.66
C ILE A 30 -5.58 -9.05 -10.85
N ILE A 31 -6.49 -9.89 -11.38
CA ILE A 31 -6.23 -11.31 -11.62
C ILE A 31 -5.07 -11.53 -12.62
N ARG A 32 -4.94 -10.65 -13.62
CA ARG A 32 -3.87 -10.74 -14.62
C ARG A 32 -2.50 -10.35 -14.06
N HIS A 33 -2.44 -9.33 -13.21
CA HIS A 33 -1.17 -8.69 -12.86
C HIS A 33 -0.67 -9.06 -11.47
N LEU A 34 -1.54 -9.41 -10.52
CA LEU A 34 -1.15 -9.87 -9.19
C LEU A 34 -1.19 -11.39 -9.13
N ARG A 35 -0.10 -12.02 -8.70
CA ARG A 35 -0.06 -13.46 -8.48
C ARG A 35 -0.67 -13.87 -7.14
N ARG A 36 -0.55 -13.01 -6.12
CA ARG A 36 -0.93 -13.29 -4.73
C ARG A 36 -1.38 -12.02 -4.02
N ILE A 37 -2.24 -12.18 -3.01
CA ILE A 37 -2.56 -11.14 -2.03
C ILE A 37 -2.26 -11.72 -0.66
N TRP A 38 -1.45 -11.03 0.14
CA TRP A 38 -1.06 -11.44 1.49
C TRP A 38 -1.52 -10.40 2.50
N VAL A 39 -1.87 -10.86 3.70
CA VAL A 39 -2.11 -10.01 4.86
C VAL A 39 -0.95 -10.25 5.82
N ASN A 40 -0.19 -9.21 6.14
CA ASN A 40 0.97 -9.30 7.03
C ASN A 40 1.30 -7.91 7.59
N ILE A 41 2.05 -7.82 8.69
CA ILE A 41 2.52 -6.54 9.22
C ILE A 41 3.56 -5.92 8.29
N ILE A 42 3.33 -4.67 7.88
CA ILE A 42 4.26 -3.89 7.07
C ILE A 42 4.59 -2.55 7.74
N SER A 43 5.78 -2.05 7.49
CA SER A 43 6.37 -1.00 8.31
C SER A 43 6.13 0.43 7.81
N ASN A 44 5.27 0.69 6.82
CA ASN A 44 5.09 2.07 6.34
C ASN A 44 3.86 2.37 5.46
N ALA A 45 2.91 1.45 5.35
CA ALA A 45 1.77 1.64 4.46
C ALA A 45 0.60 0.76 4.87
N SER A 46 -0.59 1.09 4.39
CA SER A 46 -1.75 0.19 4.48
C SER A 46 -1.63 -1.00 3.52
N ALA A 47 -0.88 -0.82 2.43
CA ALA A 47 -0.63 -1.84 1.43
C ALA A 47 0.71 -1.57 0.73
N CYS A 48 1.34 -2.60 0.15
CA CYS A 48 2.44 -2.41 -0.78
C CYS A 48 2.54 -3.55 -1.79
N TYR A 49 2.94 -3.20 -3.01
CA TYR A 49 3.29 -4.15 -4.04
C TYR A 49 4.73 -4.64 -3.87
N ARG A 50 4.89 -5.96 -3.77
CA ARG A 50 6.19 -6.63 -3.69
C ARG A 50 6.56 -7.27 -5.02
N HIS A 51 7.42 -6.59 -5.77
CA HIS A 51 7.96 -7.02 -7.07
C HIS A 51 8.42 -8.49 -7.09
N SER A 52 9.33 -8.88 -6.18
CA SER A 52 9.96 -10.21 -6.19
C SER A 52 8.97 -11.37 -6.04
N LEU A 53 7.78 -11.10 -5.51
CA LEU A 53 6.73 -12.09 -5.29
C LEU A 53 5.55 -11.94 -6.25
N ASN A 54 5.52 -10.80 -6.96
CA ASN A 54 4.37 -10.26 -7.65
C ASN A 54 3.11 -10.37 -6.77
N ALA A 55 3.18 -9.71 -5.61
CA ALA A 55 2.16 -9.82 -4.58
C ALA A 55 1.73 -8.44 -4.07
N CYS A 56 0.43 -8.27 -3.85
CA CYS A 56 -0.10 -7.19 -3.01
C CYS A 56 -0.02 -7.64 -1.56
N VAL A 57 0.63 -6.86 -0.71
CA VAL A 57 0.72 -7.12 0.73
C VAL A 57 -0.05 -6.04 1.47
N LEU A 58 -1.13 -6.42 2.11
CA LEU A 58 -1.96 -5.55 2.94
C LEU A 58 -1.48 -5.62 4.38
N ASP A 59 -1.41 -4.46 5.06
CA ASP A 59 -1.10 -4.42 6.49
C ASP A 59 -2.24 -5.06 7.29
N GLU A 60 -1.90 -6.01 8.15
CA GLU A 60 -2.91 -6.69 8.97
C GLU A 60 -3.71 -5.71 9.82
N ARG A 61 -3.05 -4.73 10.47
CA ARG A 61 -3.70 -3.73 11.32
C ARG A 61 -4.68 -2.89 10.52
N PHE A 62 -4.34 -2.59 9.27
CA PHE A 62 -5.24 -1.89 8.35
C PHE A 62 -6.45 -2.76 8.01
N VAL A 63 -6.25 -4.03 7.64
CA VAL A 63 -7.34 -4.93 7.20
C VAL A 63 -8.33 -5.23 8.33
N VAL A 64 -7.84 -5.46 9.56
CA VAL A 64 -8.69 -5.85 10.71
C VAL A 64 -9.26 -4.68 11.49
N ALA A 65 -8.77 -3.45 11.29
CA ALA A 65 -9.29 -2.28 11.97
C ALA A 65 -10.79 -2.08 11.66
N GLU A 66 -11.60 -1.89 12.70
CA GLU A 66 -13.04 -1.62 12.59
C GLU A 66 -13.33 -0.33 11.79
N THR A 67 -12.39 0.61 11.80
CA THR A 67 -12.46 1.87 11.06
C THR A 67 -12.12 1.74 9.57
N THR A 68 -11.61 0.59 9.14
CA THR A 68 -11.32 0.32 7.72
C THR A 68 -12.55 -0.30 7.08
N THR A 69 -13.07 0.30 6.01
CA THR A 69 -14.20 -0.26 5.26
C THR A 69 -13.73 -1.21 4.16
N LEU A 70 -14.65 -2.00 3.58
CA LEU A 70 -14.32 -2.90 2.45
C LEU A 70 -13.91 -2.10 1.21
N GLU A 71 -14.49 -0.93 1.00
CA GLU A 71 -14.14 0.01 -0.07
C GLU A 71 -12.68 0.43 0.05
N ARG A 72 -12.21 0.76 1.25
CA ARG A 72 -10.81 1.13 1.49
C ARG A 72 -9.84 -0.02 1.24
N ILE A 73 -10.21 -1.25 1.60
CA ILE A 73 -9.40 -2.45 1.27
C ILE A 73 -9.38 -2.66 -0.25
N ALA A 74 -10.53 -2.50 -0.92
CA ALA A 74 -10.65 -2.62 -2.36
C ALA A 74 -9.81 -1.57 -3.11
N GLU A 75 -9.81 -0.32 -2.64
CA GLU A 75 -8.96 0.76 -3.16
C GLU A 75 -7.48 0.43 -3.05
N ALA A 76 -7.04 -0.06 -1.89
CA ALA A 76 -5.67 -0.48 -1.69
C ALA A 76 -5.27 -1.61 -2.65
N ILE A 77 -6.13 -2.60 -2.86
CA ILE A 77 -5.87 -3.67 -3.86
C ILE A 77 -5.78 -3.09 -5.28
N VAL A 78 -6.66 -2.15 -5.64
CA VAL A 78 -6.63 -1.46 -6.94
C VAL A 78 -5.35 -0.65 -7.13
N HIS A 79 -4.86 0.00 -6.07
CA HIS A 79 -3.60 0.74 -6.05
C HIS A 79 -2.43 -0.22 -6.35
N GLU A 80 -2.29 -1.29 -5.57
CA GLU A 80 -1.17 -2.23 -5.75
C GLU A 80 -1.23 -3.00 -7.08
N ALA A 81 -2.42 -3.31 -7.57
CA ALA A 81 -2.57 -3.89 -8.90
C ALA A 81 -2.16 -2.92 -10.03
N THR A 82 -2.26 -1.61 -9.78
CA THR A 82 -1.78 -0.59 -10.71
C THR A 82 -0.25 -0.56 -10.74
N HIS A 83 0.42 -0.68 -9.59
CA HIS A 83 1.87 -0.89 -9.55
C HIS A 83 2.30 -2.13 -10.34
N ALA A 84 1.68 -3.28 -10.06
CA ALA A 84 1.99 -4.54 -10.74
C ALA A 84 1.82 -4.45 -12.27
N ARG A 85 0.79 -3.72 -12.72
CA ARG A 85 0.55 -3.49 -14.15
C ARG A 85 1.61 -2.59 -14.79
N LEU A 86 1.97 -1.48 -14.14
CA LEU A 86 2.99 -0.56 -14.65
C LEU A 86 4.34 -1.26 -14.76
N GLU A 87 4.68 -2.07 -13.76
CA GLU A 87 5.90 -2.86 -13.78
C GLU A 87 5.88 -3.93 -14.88
N ALA A 88 4.74 -4.58 -15.14
CA ALA A 88 4.59 -5.50 -16.27
C ALA A 88 4.78 -4.81 -17.64
N TRP A 89 4.77 -3.48 -17.69
CA TRP A 89 5.12 -2.68 -18.86
C TRP A 89 6.54 -2.09 -18.82
N GLY A 90 7.38 -2.52 -17.86
CA GLY A 90 8.75 -2.05 -17.70
C GLY A 90 8.89 -0.72 -16.97
N ILE A 91 7.82 -0.22 -16.33
CA ILE A 91 7.86 1.00 -15.54
C ILE A 91 8.09 0.62 -14.08
N HIS A 92 9.36 0.66 -13.67
CA HIS A 92 9.78 0.31 -12.30
C HIS A 92 9.59 1.47 -11.32
N TYR A 93 9.48 1.15 -10.02
CA TYR A 93 9.25 2.10 -8.93
C TYR A 93 10.51 2.89 -8.53
N ASP A 94 11.13 3.52 -9.52
CA ASP A 94 12.34 4.33 -9.35
C ASP A 94 12.01 5.71 -8.79
N GLU A 95 12.86 6.25 -7.91
CA GLU A 95 12.65 7.53 -7.22
C GLU A 95 12.21 8.66 -8.17
N LYS A 96 12.84 8.77 -9.34
CA LYS A 96 12.53 9.79 -10.36
C LYS A 96 11.12 9.65 -10.94
N LEU A 97 10.56 8.44 -10.95
CA LEU A 97 9.24 8.11 -11.50
C LEU A 97 8.16 7.97 -10.43
N ARG A 98 8.51 7.81 -9.15
CA ARG A 98 7.54 7.59 -8.05
C ARG A 98 6.39 8.60 -8.05
N PRO A 99 6.61 9.94 -8.09
CA PRO A 99 5.48 10.88 -8.09
C PRO A 99 4.50 10.65 -9.24
N ARG A 100 5.01 10.28 -10.42
CA ARG A 100 4.19 10.00 -11.60
C ARG A 100 3.43 8.69 -11.45
N ILE A 101 4.09 7.64 -10.95
CA ILE A 101 3.48 6.34 -10.70
C ILE A 101 2.36 6.47 -9.67
N GLU A 102 2.62 7.16 -8.56
CA GLU A 102 1.65 7.40 -7.48
C GLU A 102 0.46 8.22 -7.98
N ALA A 103 0.70 9.25 -8.79
CA ALA A 103 -0.38 10.01 -9.41
C ALA A 103 -1.25 9.15 -10.35
N ILE A 104 -0.68 8.14 -11.02
CA ILE A 104 -1.45 7.18 -11.82
C ILE A 104 -2.27 6.26 -10.90
N CYS A 105 -1.68 5.78 -9.80
CA CYS A 105 -2.34 4.90 -8.85
C CYS A 105 -3.53 5.60 -8.17
N VAL A 106 -3.34 6.81 -7.65
CA VAL A 106 -4.42 7.60 -7.03
C VAL A 106 -5.53 7.95 -8.02
N ARG A 107 -5.19 8.27 -9.29
CA ARG A 107 -6.23 8.45 -10.33
C ARG A 107 -7.03 7.18 -10.59
N ARG A 108 -6.41 6.00 -10.44
CA ARG A 108 -7.10 4.72 -10.60
C ARG A 108 -8.01 4.42 -9.43
N GLU A 109 -7.57 4.72 -8.20
CA GLU A 109 -8.43 4.68 -7.01
C GLU A 109 -9.62 5.61 -7.18
N LEU A 110 -9.42 6.87 -7.58
CA LEU A 110 -10.50 7.83 -7.82
C LEU A 110 -11.51 7.32 -8.84
N ALA A 111 -11.04 6.72 -9.94
CA ALA A 111 -11.92 6.13 -10.95
C ALA A 111 -12.73 4.93 -10.41
N PHE A 112 -12.20 4.21 -9.42
CA PHE A 112 -12.90 3.12 -8.76
C PHE A 112 -13.90 3.64 -7.71
N ALA A 113 -13.52 4.59 -6.86
CA ALA A 113 -14.38 5.22 -5.87
C ALA A 113 -15.63 5.86 -6.50
N ARG A 114 -15.47 6.52 -7.66
CA ARG A 114 -16.59 7.06 -8.43
C ARG A 114 -17.60 6.00 -8.89
N ARG A 115 -17.16 4.76 -9.12
CA ARG A 115 -18.06 3.65 -9.48
C ARG A 115 -18.77 3.05 -8.28
N LEU A 116 -18.23 3.24 -7.07
CA LEU A 116 -18.88 2.88 -5.82
C LEU A 116 -19.92 3.92 -5.39
N SER A 117 -20.00 5.06 -6.08
CA SER A 117 -20.82 6.21 -5.68
C SER A 117 -20.47 6.72 -4.27
N ASP A 118 -19.20 6.58 -3.88
CA ASP A 118 -18.68 7.12 -2.62
C ASP A 118 -18.10 8.52 -2.88
N ASP A 119 -18.95 9.53 -2.76
CA ASP A 119 -18.59 10.92 -3.08
C ASP A 119 -17.56 11.49 -2.10
N ALA A 120 -17.67 11.14 -0.82
CA ALA A 120 -16.74 11.60 0.22
C ALA A 120 -15.33 11.07 -0.04
N GLN A 121 -15.22 9.78 -0.35
CA GLN A 121 -13.95 9.15 -0.67
C GLN A 121 -13.42 9.58 -2.03
N SER A 122 -14.30 9.78 -3.03
CA SER A 122 -13.91 10.33 -4.33
C SER A 122 -13.31 11.74 -4.20
N GLU A 123 -13.92 12.61 -3.38
CA GLU A 123 -13.39 13.95 -3.15
C GLU A 123 -12.06 13.92 -2.40
N LYS A 124 -11.92 13.02 -1.41
CA LYS A 124 -10.64 12.79 -0.72
C LYS A 124 -9.54 12.32 -1.67
N LEU A 125 -9.84 11.36 -2.55
CA LEU A 125 -8.89 10.85 -3.54
C LEU A 125 -8.52 11.90 -4.59
N LYS A 126 -9.46 12.76 -4.96
CA LYS A 126 -9.19 13.92 -5.83
C LYS A 126 -8.18 14.87 -5.18
N ARG A 127 -8.43 15.27 -3.92
CA ARG A 127 -7.48 16.10 -3.16
C ARG A 127 -6.11 15.43 -3.01
N THR A 128 -6.11 14.12 -2.83
CA THR A 128 -4.87 13.32 -2.76
C THR A 128 -4.12 13.37 -4.09
N ALA A 129 -4.82 13.23 -5.23
CA ALA A 129 -4.19 13.30 -6.56
C ALA A 129 -3.56 14.69 -6.81
N ASP A 130 -4.26 15.75 -6.43
CA ASP A 130 -3.77 17.14 -6.55
C ASP A 130 -2.55 17.35 -5.64
N TRP A 131 -2.59 16.84 -4.41
CA TRP A 131 -1.48 16.93 -3.47
C TRP A 131 -0.25 16.16 -3.94
N VAL A 132 -0.42 14.93 -4.45
CA VAL A 132 0.69 14.12 -5.01
C VAL A 132 1.37 14.84 -6.17
N ALA A 133 0.58 15.48 -7.04
CA ALA A 133 1.11 16.27 -8.15
C ALA A 133 1.88 17.51 -7.67
N ALA A 134 1.45 18.14 -6.59
CA ALA A 134 2.07 19.33 -6.02
C ALA A 134 3.29 19.06 -5.13
N ASN A 135 3.48 17.82 -4.64
CA ASN A 135 4.51 17.48 -3.63
C ASN A 135 5.43 16.33 -4.07
N PRO A 136 6.18 16.48 -5.19
CA PRO A 136 7.05 15.40 -5.69
C PRO A 136 8.16 15.01 -4.70
N ASP A 137 8.67 15.95 -3.90
CA ASP A 137 9.75 15.71 -2.92
C ASP A 137 9.35 14.74 -1.80
N TYR A 138 8.04 14.58 -1.54
CA TYR A 138 7.53 13.60 -0.59
C TYR A 138 7.94 12.16 -0.95
N PHE A 139 8.15 11.88 -2.24
CA PHE A 139 8.53 10.57 -2.76
C PHE A 139 10.04 10.38 -2.92
N SER A 140 10.85 11.36 -2.48
CA SER A 140 12.30 11.23 -2.41
C SER A 140 12.70 10.04 -1.52
N ASN A 141 13.86 9.47 -1.80
CA ASN A 141 14.45 8.39 -1.05
C ASN A 141 14.61 8.76 0.43
N LYS A 142 15.05 9.99 0.73
CA LYS A 142 15.18 10.47 2.11
C LYS A 142 13.85 10.37 2.88
N ASN A 143 12.79 10.97 2.34
CA ASN A 143 11.47 10.94 2.96
C ASN A 143 10.86 9.53 3.00
N PHE A 144 11.19 8.67 2.04
CA PHE A 144 10.82 7.26 2.06
C PHE A 144 11.52 6.49 3.20
N TYR A 145 12.83 6.68 3.37
CA TYR A 145 13.62 6.06 4.43
C TYR A 145 13.15 6.51 5.82
N ASP A 146 12.95 7.81 6.02
CA ASP A 146 12.53 8.35 7.32
C ASP A 146 11.17 7.77 7.76
N ARG A 147 10.22 7.67 6.81
CA ARG A 147 8.91 7.06 7.07
C ARG A 147 9.02 5.55 7.33
N HIS A 148 9.79 4.83 6.51
CA HIS A 148 10.00 3.39 6.70
C HIS A 148 10.70 3.07 8.03
N TYR A 149 11.58 3.94 8.47
CA TYR A 149 12.21 3.85 9.78
C TYR A 149 11.17 3.99 10.90
N GLN A 150 10.35 5.05 10.86
CA GLN A 150 9.33 5.29 11.88
C GLN A 150 8.33 4.13 11.95
N GLY A 151 7.76 3.70 10.83
CA GLY A 151 6.77 2.62 10.89
C GLY A 151 7.37 1.22 11.14
N SER A 152 8.71 1.05 11.02
CA SER A 152 9.38 -0.17 11.52
C SER A 152 9.37 -0.22 13.05
N ILE A 153 9.52 0.93 13.71
CA ILE A 153 9.39 1.06 15.16
C ILE A 153 7.96 0.73 15.58
N ASP A 154 6.97 1.31 14.90
CA ASP A 154 5.55 1.08 15.20
C ASP A 154 5.14 -0.40 15.00
N ALA A 155 5.69 -1.07 13.97
CA ALA A 155 5.48 -2.49 13.74
C ALA A 155 6.08 -3.35 14.87
N LEU A 156 7.28 -3.02 15.37
CA LEU A 156 7.89 -3.74 16.50
C LEU A 156 7.06 -3.60 17.78
N HIS A 157 6.56 -2.39 18.07
CA HIS A 157 5.67 -2.18 19.21
C HIS A 157 4.37 -2.97 19.07
N PHE A 158 3.78 -3.02 17.88
CA PHE A 158 2.59 -3.84 17.63
C PHE A 158 2.83 -5.33 17.88
N LEU A 159 4.02 -5.84 17.55
CA LEU A 159 4.42 -7.22 17.83
C LEU A 159 4.75 -7.49 19.32
N GLY A 160 4.54 -6.51 20.20
CA GLY A 160 4.83 -6.63 21.63
C GLY A 160 6.33 -6.56 21.97
N THR A 161 7.16 -6.03 21.06
CA THR A 161 8.60 -5.91 21.29
C THR A 161 8.88 -4.89 22.40
N PRO A 162 9.62 -5.25 23.47
CA PRO A 162 9.95 -4.31 24.53
C PRO A 162 10.81 -3.12 24.06
N ASP A 163 10.60 -1.94 24.62
CA ASP A 163 11.26 -0.68 24.22
C ASP A 163 12.79 -0.74 24.24
N TRP A 164 13.37 -1.50 25.18
CA TRP A 164 14.83 -1.64 25.24
C TRP A 164 15.36 -2.40 24.02
N LEU A 165 14.60 -3.40 23.55
CA LEU A 165 14.96 -4.21 22.39
C LEU A 165 14.73 -3.45 21.08
N VAL A 166 13.65 -2.67 20.98
CA VAL A 166 13.43 -1.72 19.87
C VAL A 166 14.62 -0.76 19.77
N ARG A 167 15.04 -0.17 20.90
CA ARG A 167 16.21 0.73 20.95
C ARG A 167 17.51 0.07 20.49
N VAL A 168 17.72 -1.20 20.85
CA VAL A 168 18.89 -1.99 20.43
C VAL A 168 18.85 -2.28 18.92
N ILE A 169 17.72 -2.76 18.39
CA ILE A 169 17.54 -3.07 16.96
C ILE A 169 17.74 -1.81 16.11
N VAL A 170 17.18 -0.68 16.56
CA VAL A 170 17.34 0.62 15.93
C VAL A 170 18.80 1.09 15.93
N LYS A 171 19.52 0.95 17.05
CA LYS A 171 20.93 1.35 17.17
C LYS A 171 21.87 0.47 16.34
N LEU A 172 21.57 -0.81 16.19
CA LEU A 172 22.41 -1.78 15.50
C LEU A 172 22.21 -1.81 13.99
N ARG A 173 21.17 -1.13 13.46
CA ARG A 173 20.93 -1.11 12.01
C ARG A 173 22.07 -0.35 11.30
N PRO A 174 22.75 -0.97 10.33
CA PRO A 174 23.84 -0.30 9.63
C PRO A 174 23.33 0.96 8.92
N ARG A 175 24.06 2.07 9.09
CA ARG A 175 23.87 3.33 8.36
C ARG A 175 24.15 3.13 6.86
N ARG A 176 23.30 2.43 6.12
CA ARG A 176 23.34 2.41 4.65
C ARG A 176 22.63 3.63 4.11
N ALA A 177 23.31 4.78 4.15
CA ALA A 177 23.17 5.91 3.22
C ALA A 177 24.13 7.07 3.63
N ARG A 178 25.41 6.93 3.28
CA ARG A 178 26.32 8.05 2.98
C ARG A 178 27.34 7.46 2.01
N ASN A 179 27.06 7.57 0.71
CA ASN A 179 27.98 7.50 -0.43
C ASN A 179 27.22 6.96 -1.65
N PHE A 180 26.53 7.85 -2.36
CA PHE A 180 26.37 7.77 -3.82
C PHE A 180 26.26 9.21 -4.32
N SER A 181 27.43 9.88 -4.35
CA SER A 181 27.70 10.93 -5.32
C SER A 181 28.33 10.23 -6.53
N HIS A 182 27.71 10.35 -7.69
CA HIS A 182 28.32 10.62 -9.00
C HIS A 182 27.24 10.58 -10.08
#